data_AF-A0AA38G6R6-F1
#
_entry.id   AF-A0AA38G6R6-F1
#
_cell.length_a   1.000
_cell.length_b   1.000
_cell.length_c   1.000
_cell.angle_alpha   90.00
_cell.angle_beta   90.00
_cell.angle_gamma   90.00
#
_symmetry.space_group_name_H-M   'P 1'
#
loop_
_entity.id
_entity.type
_entity.pdbx_description
1 polymer ?
#
loop_
_entity_poly.entity_id
_entity_poly.type
_entity_poly.pdbx_seq_one_letter_code
_entity_poly.pdbx_strand_id
1 'polypeptide(L)'
;MNLYPQYTSWDNLKDPDRSLVIGYVSPDYFTHSVSYFIEAPLLYHDYGKYKVVVYSAVVKADAKTNKFRERVVKKGGNWRDIYGIDEKKLANIIREDKVDILVELTGHTANNRLGMMACRPAPVQATWIGYPNTTGLPTIDYRFTDSLADPPNTKQKHVEELVRLPGCFLCYTPSPEAGPVVQTPALSNGFITFGSFNNLAKITPRVLRVWAKILCAIPTSRLVVKCKPFCCDSVRQRFLSTLEELGLESLRVDLLPLILLNHDHMQAYSLMDISLDTFPYAGTTTTCESLYMGVPCVTMAGSVHAHNVGVSLLHQVGLESLIAQNEDEYISTALDLASDISSLSSLRTSLRERMLRSQLCDGANFVQGLESKYRSLWRRYCGGDIPSLRRYNAENIPERLTTDSGASVRDIHNDTNVKEVSPSNSSVANGVNSAPIPVSIFPTSERNLNGEYRPVKQ
;
A
#
# COMPACT_ATOMS: atom_id res chain seq x y z
N MET A 1 16.05 -19.19 -15.07
CA MET A 1 16.74 -19.89 -13.97
C MET A 1 16.09 -19.46 -12.67
N ASN A 2 15.49 -20.39 -11.91
CA ASN A 2 14.85 -20.04 -10.63
C ASN A 2 15.94 -19.79 -9.59
N LEU A 3 15.98 -18.58 -9.00
CA LEU A 3 16.96 -18.20 -7.97
C LEU A 3 16.82 -19.05 -6.69
N TYR A 4 15.63 -19.60 -6.43
CA TYR A 4 15.34 -20.42 -5.27
C TYR A 4 14.61 -21.72 -5.69
N PRO A 5 14.97 -22.88 -5.12
CA PRO A 5 14.17 -24.09 -5.29
C PRO A 5 12.78 -23.87 -4.68
N GLN A 6 11.74 -24.27 -5.41
CA GLN A 6 10.36 -24.13 -4.99
C GLN A 6 9.87 -25.42 -4.33
N TYR A 7 9.20 -25.31 -3.19
CA TYR A 7 8.49 -26.44 -2.60
C TYR A 7 7.21 -26.74 -3.39
N THR A 8 6.99 -28.02 -3.69
CA THR A 8 5.80 -28.50 -4.42
C THR A 8 4.93 -29.46 -3.60
N SER A 9 5.35 -29.78 -2.37
CA SER A 9 4.64 -30.64 -1.42
C SER A 9 4.71 -30.10 0.01
N TRP A 10 3.65 -30.37 0.77
CA TRP A 10 3.49 -29.94 2.16
C TRP A 10 2.83 -31.03 2.98
N ASP A 11 3.31 -31.25 4.20
CA ASP A 11 2.79 -32.26 5.14
C ASP A 11 1.53 -31.78 5.89
N ASN A 12 1.00 -30.61 5.52
CA ASN A 12 -0.22 -30.04 6.08
C ASN A 12 -1.41 -30.95 5.73
N LEU A 13 -2.04 -31.55 6.76
CA LEU A 13 -3.21 -32.42 6.60
C LEU A 13 -4.33 -31.70 5.85
N LYS A 14 -4.81 -32.28 4.75
CA LYS A 14 -5.91 -31.76 3.92
C LYS A 14 -7.28 -32.08 4.51
N ASP A 15 -7.54 -31.59 5.72
CA ASP A 15 -8.86 -31.58 6.33
C ASP A 15 -9.51 -30.20 6.09
N PRO A 16 -10.64 -30.11 5.37
CA PRO A 16 -11.30 -28.85 5.05
C PRO A 16 -11.75 -28.01 6.24
N ASP A 17 -12.00 -28.62 7.40
CA ASP A 17 -12.69 -27.98 8.53
C ASP A 17 -11.84 -27.92 9.82
N ARG A 18 -10.63 -28.48 9.81
CA ARG A 18 -9.69 -28.34 10.95
C ARG A 18 -9.30 -26.89 11.23
N SER A 19 -8.77 -26.65 12.43
CA SER A 19 -8.11 -25.38 12.75
C SER A 19 -6.91 -25.12 11.82
N LEU A 20 -6.73 -23.87 11.43
CA LEU A 20 -5.69 -23.42 10.50
C LEU A 20 -4.57 -22.68 11.22
N VAL A 21 -3.35 -22.80 10.71
CA VAL A 21 -2.21 -21.98 11.11
C VAL A 21 -2.03 -20.86 10.09
N ILE A 22 -2.21 -19.62 10.53
CA ILE A 22 -2.08 -18.42 9.70
C ILE A 22 -0.77 -17.72 10.02
N GLY A 23 0.10 -17.59 9.02
CA GLY A 23 1.37 -16.88 9.12
C GLY A 23 1.26 -15.47 8.58
N TYR A 24 1.68 -14.45 9.34
CA TYR A 24 1.81 -13.08 8.84
C TYR A 24 3.27 -12.64 8.84
N VAL A 25 3.80 -12.22 7.69
CA VAL A 25 5.20 -11.78 7.56
C VAL A 25 5.29 -10.31 7.14
N SER A 26 6.09 -9.53 7.87
CA SER A 26 6.30 -8.11 7.59
C SER A 26 7.50 -7.55 8.34
N PRO A 27 8.24 -6.56 7.77
CA PRO A 27 9.17 -5.72 8.53
C PRO A 27 8.45 -4.58 9.28
N ASP A 28 7.14 -4.42 9.09
CA ASP A 28 6.40 -3.21 9.46
C ASP A 28 5.56 -3.34 10.74
N TYR A 29 5.93 -4.26 11.65
CA TYR A 29 5.29 -4.39 12.96
C TYR A 29 5.80 -3.35 13.99
N PHE A 30 5.94 -2.10 13.57
CA PHE A 30 6.28 -0.95 14.40
C PHE A 30 5.32 0.20 14.07
N THR A 31 5.54 1.41 14.59
CA THR A 31 4.75 2.60 14.25
C THR A 31 4.94 2.95 12.78
N HIS A 32 4.11 2.35 11.94
CA HIS A 32 4.15 2.33 10.49
C HIS A 32 2.73 2.17 9.93
N SER A 33 2.51 2.49 8.66
CA SER A 33 1.19 2.41 8.02
C SER A 33 0.54 1.03 8.13
N VAL A 34 1.29 -0.05 7.80
CA VAL A 34 0.78 -1.43 7.85
C VAL A 34 0.28 -1.82 9.23
N SER A 35 0.93 -1.33 10.29
CA SER A 35 0.59 -1.74 11.66
C SER A 35 -0.80 -1.28 12.10
N TYR A 36 -1.33 -0.19 11.56
CA TYR A 36 -2.71 0.23 11.86
C TYR A 36 -3.78 -0.68 11.27
N PHE A 37 -3.43 -1.50 10.27
CA PHE A 37 -4.38 -2.39 9.59
C PHE A 37 -4.25 -3.85 10.00
N ILE A 38 -3.03 -4.33 10.26
CA ILE A 38 -2.81 -5.70 10.73
C ILE A 38 -3.19 -5.90 12.20
N GLU A 39 -3.34 -4.82 12.99
CA GLU A 39 -3.72 -4.90 14.40
C GLU A 39 -5.06 -5.64 14.59
N ALA A 40 -6.03 -5.46 13.69
CA ALA A 40 -7.32 -6.11 13.77
C ALA A 40 -7.22 -7.65 13.67
N PRO A 41 -6.61 -8.26 12.63
CA PRO A 41 -6.35 -9.71 12.61
C PRO A 41 -5.62 -10.23 13.84
N LEU A 42 -4.56 -9.55 14.29
CA LEU A 42 -3.81 -9.98 15.49
C LEU A 42 -4.68 -9.98 16.75
N LEU A 43 -5.65 -9.07 16.83
CA LEU A 43 -6.54 -8.91 17.97
C LEU A 43 -7.82 -9.75 17.91
N TYR A 44 -8.45 -9.93 16.74
CA TYR A 44 -9.82 -10.45 16.66
C TYR A 44 -9.95 -11.86 16.11
N HIS A 45 -8.86 -12.49 15.65
CA HIS A 45 -8.93 -13.90 15.25
C HIS A 45 -9.51 -14.79 16.37
N ASP A 46 -10.27 -15.81 15.97
CA ASP A 46 -10.64 -16.94 16.84
C ASP A 46 -9.43 -17.88 16.93
N TYR A 47 -8.57 -17.68 17.93
CA TYR A 47 -7.33 -18.44 18.08
C TYR A 47 -7.55 -19.94 18.35
N GLY A 48 -8.79 -20.37 18.68
CA GLY A 48 -9.16 -21.78 18.73
C GLY A 48 -9.25 -22.42 17.34
N LYS A 49 -9.63 -21.63 16.32
CA LYS A 49 -9.77 -22.08 14.93
C LYS A 49 -8.66 -21.59 14.01
N TYR A 50 -8.00 -20.49 14.34
CA TYR A 50 -6.97 -19.83 13.54
C TYR A 50 -5.77 -19.51 14.42
N LYS A 51 -4.83 -20.44 14.51
CA LYS A 51 -3.59 -20.24 15.26
C LYS A 51 -2.70 -19.27 14.49
N VAL A 52 -2.40 -18.12 15.09
CA VAL A 52 -1.60 -17.06 14.45
C VAL A 52 -0.11 -17.24 14.74
N VAL A 53 0.72 -17.12 13.70
CA VAL A 53 2.18 -17.00 13.80
C VAL A 53 2.60 -15.70 13.12
N VAL A 54 3.31 -14.85 13.85
CA VAL A 54 3.87 -13.60 13.32
C VAL A 54 5.36 -13.77 13.05
N TYR A 55 5.78 -13.47 11.83
CA TYR A 55 7.18 -13.42 11.40
C TYR A 55 7.61 -11.96 11.25
N SER A 56 8.19 -11.41 12.31
CA SER A 56 8.58 -10.01 12.42
C SER A 56 9.99 -9.78 11.88
N ALA A 57 10.12 -9.06 10.77
CA ALA A 57 11.40 -8.59 10.23
C ALA A 57 11.77 -7.18 10.72
N VAL A 58 11.15 -6.71 11.81
CA VAL A 58 11.43 -5.41 12.42
C VAL A 58 12.89 -5.33 12.87
N VAL A 59 13.60 -4.29 12.42
CA VAL A 59 15.00 -4.05 12.79
C VAL A 59 15.13 -3.56 14.24
N LYS A 60 14.25 -2.64 14.63
CA LYS A 60 14.22 -2.03 15.96
C LYS A 60 12.78 -1.99 16.45
N ALA A 61 12.49 -2.80 17.46
CA ALA A 61 11.17 -2.85 18.09
C ALA A 61 10.85 -1.52 18.79
N ASP A 62 9.60 -1.08 18.66
CA ASP A 62 9.05 0.05 19.42
C ASP A 62 7.91 -0.41 20.34
N ALA A 63 7.24 0.54 21.00
CA ALA A 63 6.13 0.24 21.90
C ALA A 63 5.00 -0.53 21.19
N LYS A 64 4.75 -0.26 19.91
CA LYS A 64 3.73 -0.94 19.12
C LYS A 64 4.14 -2.37 18.78
N THR A 65 5.41 -2.60 18.44
CA THR A 65 5.98 -3.95 18.27
C THR A 65 5.77 -4.80 19.52
N ASN A 66 6.14 -4.27 20.69
CA ASN A 66 6.03 -4.99 21.95
C ASN A 66 4.57 -5.30 22.30
N LYS A 67 3.68 -4.31 22.10
CA LYS A 67 2.23 -4.49 22.28
C LYS A 67 1.65 -5.59 21.39
N PHE A 68 2.08 -5.68 20.13
CA PHE A 68 1.64 -6.74 19.23
C PHE A 68 2.15 -8.11 19.67
N ARG A 69 3.44 -8.21 20.01
CA ARG A 69 4.03 -9.44 20.53
C ARG A 69 3.30 -9.96 21.75
N GLU A 70 3.09 -9.10 22.75
CA GLU A 70 2.38 -9.46 23.98
C GLU A 70 0.96 -9.96 23.71
N ARG A 71 0.22 -9.29 22.82
CA ARG A 71 -1.15 -9.68 22.47
C ARG A 71 -1.21 -11.03 21.77
N VAL A 72 -0.36 -11.24 20.77
CA VAL A 72 -0.30 -12.50 20.02
C VAL A 72 0.03 -13.66 20.95
N VAL A 73 1.07 -13.50 21.79
CA VAL A 73 1.48 -14.53 22.75
C VAL A 73 0.39 -14.79 23.80
N LYS A 74 -0.23 -13.74 24.35
CA LYS A 74 -1.32 -13.87 25.34
C LYS A 74 -2.52 -14.63 24.78
N LYS A 75 -2.79 -14.53 23.48
CA LYS A 75 -3.87 -15.26 22.81
C LYS A 75 -3.49 -16.69 22.40
N GLY A 76 -2.26 -17.14 22.65
CA GLY A 76 -1.78 -18.47 22.29
C GLY A 76 -1.18 -18.57 20.87
N GLY A 77 -0.91 -17.43 20.24
CA GLY A 77 -0.15 -17.37 19.00
C GLY A 77 1.36 -17.37 19.23
N ASN A 78 2.11 -17.42 18.15
CA ASN A 78 3.58 -17.41 18.17
C ASN A 78 4.12 -16.12 17.56
N TRP A 79 5.20 -15.59 18.14
CA TRP A 79 5.94 -14.45 17.59
C TRP A 79 7.38 -14.88 17.32
N ARG A 80 7.82 -14.70 16.07
CA ARG A 80 9.18 -15.03 15.62
C ARG A 80 9.86 -13.78 15.10
N ASP A 81 10.97 -13.41 15.72
CA ASP A 81 11.85 -12.36 15.22
C ASP A 81 12.74 -12.97 14.12
N ILE A 82 12.65 -12.43 12.90
CA ILE A 82 13.27 -12.98 11.69
C ILE A 82 14.20 -12.00 10.98
N TYR A 83 14.48 -10.85 11.59
CA TYR A 83 15.47 -9.92 11.06
C TYR A 83 16.84 -10.59 10.91
N GLY A 84 17.51 -10.39 9.77
CA GLY A 84 18.81 -11.01 9.47
C GLY A 84 18.78 -12.50 9.08
N ILE A 85 17.62 -13.17 9.13
CA ILE A 85 17.50 -14.56 8.64
C ILE A 85 17.44 -14.57 7.10
N ASP A 86 18.16 -15.49 6.49
CA ASP A 86 18.15 -15.71 5.04
C ASP A 86 16.84 -16.36 4.56
N GLU A 87 16.51 -16.13 3.29
CA GLU A 87 15.21 -16.52 2.73
C GLU A 87 14.97 -18.05 2.74
N LYS A 88 16.00 -18.88 2.57
CA LYS A 88 15.86 -20.34 2.58
C LYS A 88 15.63 -20.88 3.97
N LYS A 89 16.40 -20.39 4.95
CA LYS A 89 16.22 -20.75 6.36
C LYS A 89 14.86 -20.29 6.88
N LEU A 90 14.42 -19.09 6.51
CA LEU A 90 13.08 -18.61 6.86
C LEU A 90 11.98 -19.50 6.26
N ALA A 91 12.13 -19.90 4.99
CA ALA A 91 11.20 -20.83 4.35
C ALA A 91 11.12 -22.18 5.11
N ASN A 92 12.24 -22.70 5.62
CA ASN A 92 12.25 -23.92 6.44
C ASN A 92 11.52 -23.72 7.78
N ILE A 93 11.76 -22.60 8.48
CA ILE A 93 11.08 -22.28 9.73
C ILE A 93 9.56 -22.25 9.53
N ILE A 94 9.09 -21.63 8.43
CA ILE A 94 7.66 -21.55 8.11
C ILE A 94 7.05 -22.94 7.86
N ARG A 95 7.80 -23.86 7.22
CA ARG A 95 7.38 -25.24 7.02
C ARG A 95 7.31 -26.03 8.32
N GLU A 96 8.31 -25.87 9.19
CA GLU A 96 8.34 -26.48 10.52
C GLU A 96 7.16 -26.02 11.39
N ASP A 97 6.77 -24.75 11.26
CA ASP A 97 5.57 -24.20 11.89
C ASP A 97 4.25 -24.74 11.31
N LYS A 98 4.31 -25.48 10.19
CA LYS A 98 3.15 -26.02 9.45
C LYS A 98 2.13 -24.92 9.13
N VAL A 99 2.61 -23.77 8.65
CA VAL A 99 1.74 -22.67 8.20
C VAL A 99 0.87 -23.17 7.05
N ASP A 100 -0.45 -22.98 7.16
CA ASP A 100 -1.42 -23.35 6.14
C ASP A 100 -1.61 -22.24 5.13
N ILE A 101 -1.76 -21.01 5.62
CA ILE A 101 -1.91 -19.81 4.81
C ILE A 101 -0.86 -18.81 5.28
N LEU A 102 0.07 -18.49 4.40
CA LEU A 102 1.10 -17.47 4.63
C LEU A 102 0.69 -16.17 3.93
N VAL A 103 0.63 -15.09 4.69
CA VAL A 103 0.23 -13.77 4.21
C VAL A 103 1.40 -12.80 4.35
N GLU A 104 1.94 -12.31 3.24
CA GLU A 104 2.98 -11.27 3.26
C GLU A 104 2.40 -9.87 3.09
N LEU A 105 2.86 -8.94 3.93
CA LEU A 105 2.19 -7.64 4.10
C LEU A 105 2.92 -6.47 3.45
N THR A 106 3.94 -6.73 2.62
CA THR A 106 4.95 -5.72 2.25
C THR A 106 5.02 -5.47 0.75
N GLY A 107 4.85 -6.51 -0.08
CA GLY A 107 5.08 -6.47 -1.52
C GLY A 107 6.45 -5.89 -1.89
N HIS A 108 6.52 -5.02 -2.90
CA HIS A 108 7.80 -4.45 -3.40
C HIS A 108 8.34 -3.27 -2.59
N THR A 109 7.84 -3.04 -1.39
CA THR A 109 8.41 -2.00 -0.51
C THR A 109 9.69 -2.48 0.18
N ALA A 110 10.35 -1.58 0.92
CA ALA A 110 11.66 -1.85 1.50
C ALA A 110 11.64 -3.02 2.49
N ASN A 111 12.74 -3.80 2.53
CA ASN A 111 12.94 -4.93 3.46
C ASN A 111 11.87 -6.04 3.36
N ASN A 112 11.25 -6.19 2.20
CA ASN A 112 10.29 -7.27 1.95
C ASN A 112 10.95 -8.66 2.02
N ARG A 113 10.09 -9.68 2.11
CA ARG A 113 10.47 -11.11 2.14
C ARG A 113 9.93 -11.88 0.94
N LEU A 114 9.88 -11.22 -0.22
CA LEU A 114 9.40 -11.82 -1.47
C LEU A 114 10.29 -12.98 -1.95
N GLY A 115 11.59 -12.95 -1.61
CA GLY A 115 12.50 -14.08 -1.87
C GLY A 115 12.06 -15.37 -1.16
N MET A 116 11.64 -15.29 0.10
CA MET A 116 11.07 -16.43 0.83
C MET A 116 9.72 -16.85 0.24
N MET A 117 8.87 -15.92 -0.17
CA MET A 117 7.60 -16.27 -0.84
C MET A 117 7.83 -17.00 -2.18
N ALA A 118 8.97 -16.73 -2.84
CA ALA A 118 9.39 -17.45 -4.05
C ALA A 118 9.82 -18.91 -3.77
N CYS A 119 10.29 -19.23 -2.56
CA CYS A 119 10.53 -20.62 -2.14
C CYS A 119 9.24 -21.42 -1.97
N ARG A 120 8.11 -20.75 -1.81
CA ARG A 120 6.78 -21.34 -1.61
C ARG A 120 6.64 -22.22 -0.34
N PRO A 121 7.03 -21.74 0.85
CA PRO A 121 7.05 -22.58 2.05
C PRO A 121 5.66 -23.01 2.56
N ALA A 122 4.59 -22.28 2.27
CA ALA A 122 3.22 -22.65 2.64
C ALA A 122 2.40 -23.11 1.43
N PRO A 123 1.40 -24.00 1.61
CA PRO A 123 0.58 -24.50 0.51
C PRO A 123 -0.30 -23.41 -0.12
N VAL A 124 -0.75 -22.44 0.68
CA VAL A 124 -1.47 -21.24 0.23
C VAL A 124 -0.67 -19.99 0.59
N GLN A 125 -0.42 -19.13 -0.39
CA GLN A 125 0.31 -17.87 -0.21
C GLN A 125 -0.52 -16.67 -0.68
N ALA A 126 -0.54 -15.58 0.09
CA ALA A 126 -1.33 -14.40 -0.24
C ALA A 126 -0.63 -13.08 0.09
N THR A 127 -0.79 -12.08 -0.77
CA THR A 127 -0.31 -10.70 -0.54
C THR A 127 -1.42 -9.79 -0.04
N TRP A 128 -1.10 -8.86 0.88
CA TRP A 128 -2.07 -7.90 1.41
C TRP A 128 -1.44 -6.62 1.99
N ILE A 129 -2.23 -5.56 2.14
CA ILE A 129 -1.92 -4.27 2.81
C ILE A 129 -0.84 -3.41 2.13
N GLY A 130 0.43 -3.79 2.25
CA GLY A 130 1.55 -2.84 2.11
C GLY A 130 1.89 -2.44 0.68
N TYR A 131 1.39 -3.15 -0.33
CA TYR A 131 1.68 -2.86 -1.72
C TYR A 131 0.41 -2.81 -2.58
N PRO A 132 0.11 -1.66 -3.23
CA PRO A 132 -1.16 -1.44 -3.92
C PRO A 132 -1.16 -1.98 -5.36
N ASN A 133 -0.41 -3.05 -5.65
CA ASN A 133 -0.33 -3.66 -6.98
C ASN A 133 0.06 -5.15 -6.89
N THR A 134 0.11 -5.85 -8.02
CA THR A 134 0.62 -7.23 -8.15
C THR A 134 2.06 -7.34 -7.64
N THR A 135 2.39 -8.40 -6.91
CA THR A 135 3.80 -8.75 -6.63
C THR A 135 4.48 -9.28 -7.89
N GLY A 136 3.70 -9.85 -8.81
CA GLY A 136 4.23 -10.47 -10.03
C GLY A 136 4.90 -11.82 -9.77
N LEU A 137 4.87 -12.34 -8.54
CA LEU A 137 5.43 -13.65 -8.21
C LEU A 137 4.43 -14.77 -8.54
N PRO A 138 4.77 -15.73 -9.42
CA PRO A 138 3.88 -16.83 -9.77
C PRO A 138 3.50 -17.74 -8.59
N THR A 139 4.35 -17.78 -7.56
CA THR A 139 4.19 -18.58 -6.35
C THR A 139 3.20 -18.00 -5.36
N ILE A 140 2.84 -16.71 -5.46
CA ILE A 140 1.79 -16.11 -4.64
C ILE A 140 0.45 -16.38 -5.31
N ASP A 141 -0.46 -16.99 -4.56
CA ASP A 141 -1.74 -17.45 -5.09
C ASP A 141 -2.76 -16.33 -5.18
N TYR A 142 -2.84 -15.53 -4.11
CA TYR A 142 -3.95 -14.61 -3.88
C TYR A 142 -3.49 -13.21 -3.51
N ARG A 143 -4.29 -12.21 -3.87
CA ARG A 143 -4.15 -10.83 -3.39
C ARG A 143 -5.45 -10.39 -2.76
N PHE A 144 -5.41 -10.01 -1.48
CA PHE A 144 -6.59 -9.49 -0.80
C PHE A 144 -6.85 -8.03 -1.21
N THR A 145 -8.09 -7.76 -1.58
CA THR A 145 -8.60 -6.46 -2.03
C THR A 145 -10.10 -6.37 -1.69
N ASP A 146 -10.81 -5.40 -2.25
CA ASP A 146 -12.28 -5.29 -2.17
C ASP A 146 -12.88 -4.90 -3.53
N SER A 147 -14.21 -4.80 -3.59
CA SER A 147 -14.95 -4.51 -4.82
C SER A 147 -14.90 -3.06 -5.29
N LEU A 148 -14.36 -2.14 -4.49
CA LEU A 148 -14.23 -0.72 -4.85
C LEU A 148 -12.80 -0.40 -5.28
N ALA A 149 -11.81 -0.86 -4.53
CA ALA A 149 -10.40 -0.74 -4.86
C ALA A 149 -10.07 -1.50 -6.14
N ASP A 150 -10.52 -2.75 -6.26
CA ASP A 150 -10.43 -3.57 -7.48
C ASP A 150 -11.82 -4.07 -7.90
N PRO A 151 -12.60 -3.30 -8.67
CA PRO A 151 -13.91 -3.74 -9.15
C PRO A 151 -13.88 -5.09 -9.87
N PRO A 152 -14.96 -5.90 -9.84
CA PRO A 152 -15.01 -7.19 -10.54
C PRO A 152 -14.64 -7.13 -12.03
N ASN A 153 -14.85 -5.98 -12.66
CA ASN A 153 -14.53 -5.68 -14.06
C ASN A 153 -13.18 -4.95 -14.26
N THR A 154 -12.32 -4.86 -13.24
CA THR A 154 -11.00 -4.21 -13.34
C THR A 154 -10.21 -4.75 -14.53
N LYS A 155 -9.51 -3.85 -15.22
CA LYS A 155 -8.60 -4.20 -16.34
C LYS A 155 -7.13 -4.27 -15.89
N GLN A 156 -6.86 -3.95 -14.63
CA GLN A 156 -5.52 -4.09 -14.06
C GLN A 156 -5.13 -5.57 -14.05
N LYS A 157 -3.92 -5.87 -14.50
CA LYS A 157 -3.39 -7.24 -14.58
C LYS A 157 -2.74 -7.62 -13.25
N HIS A 158 -3.02 -8.83 -12.80
CA HIS A 158 -2.45 -9.42 -11.59
C HIS A 158 -1.97 -10.84 -11.90
N VAL A 159 -0.84 -11.22 -11.30
CA VAL A 159 -0.42 -12.62 -11.30
C VAL A 159 -1.24 -13.39 -10.27
N GLU A 160 -1.55 -12.77 -9.14
CA GLU A 160 -2.39 -13.34 -8.09
C GLU A 160 -3.87 -13.34 -8.51
N GLU A 161 -4.62 -14.32 -8.02
CA GLU A 161 -6.09 -14.28 -8.09
C GLU A 161 -6.62 -13.29 -7.03
N LEU A 162 -7.43 -12.32 -7.44
CA LEU A 162 -7.96 -11.30 -6.54
C LEU A 162 -9.04 -11.87 -5.62
N VAL A 163 -8.83 -11.76 -4.31
CA VAL A 163 -9.80 -12.13 -3.29
C VAL A 163 -10.41 -10.88 -2.69
N ARG A 164 -11.68 -10.63 -3.01
CA ARG A 164 -12.43 -9.47 -2.52
C ARG A 164 -13.02 -9.76 -1.14
N LEU A 165 -12.53 -9.05 -0.13
CA LEU A 165 -13.08 -9.03 1.21
C LEU A 165 -14.43 -8.29 1.22
N PRO A 166 -15.38 -8.68 2.09
CA PRO A 166 -16.64 -7.95 2.22
C PRO A 166 -16.37 -6.55 2.78
N GLY A 167 -17.03 -5.53 2.21
CA GLY A 167 -16.82 -4.15 2.61
C GLY A 167 -15.49 -3.59 2.08
N CYS A 168 -14.57 -3.27 2.99
CA CYS A 168 -13.25 -2.72 2.67
C CYS A 168 -12.17 -3.78 2.85
N PHE A 169 -11.11 -3.71 2.03
CA PHE A 169 -9.95 -4.59 2.17
C PHE A 169 -9.06 -4.24 3.36
N LEU A 170 -9.36 -3.16 4.07
CA LEU A 170 -8.62 -2.65 5.22
C LEU A 170 -9.56 -2.50 6.43
N CYS A 171 -9.00 -2.72 7.62
CA CYS A 171 -9.63 -2.38 8.89
C CYS A 171 -8.67 -1.47 9.67
N TYR A 172 -8.99 -0.19 9.74
CA TYR A 172 -8.16 0.79 10.43
C TYR A 172 -8.35 0.67 11.94
N THR A 173 -7.24 0.56 12.67
CA THR A 173 -7.20 0.68 14.14
C THR A 173 -6.58 2.03 14.49
N PRO A 174 -7.39 3.02 14.92
CA PRO A 174 -6.89 4.36 15.19
C PRO A 174 -5.82 4.40 16.29
N SER A 175 -4.91 5.37 16.18
CA SER A 175 -3.94 5.62 17.24
C SER A 175 -4.65 6.13 18.50
N PRO A 176 -4.34 5.60 19.70
CA PRO A 176 -4.84 6.15 20.95
C PRO A 176 -4.28 7.56 21.24
N GLU A 177 -3.22 7.98 20.53
CA GLU A 177 -2.56 9.28 20.71
C GLU A 177 -3.20 10.42 19.88
N ALA A 178 -4.32 10.18 19.19
CA ALA A 178 -4.85 11.11 18.20
C ALA A 178 -5.39 12.45 18.74
N GLY A 179 -5.39 12.71 20.06
CA GLY A 179 -5.89 13.98 20.61
C GLY A 179 -7.36 14.31 20.25
N PRO A 180 -7.88 15.48 20.68
CA PRO A 180 -9.24 15.91 20.36
C PRO A 180 -9.40 16.32 18.89
N VAL A 181 -10.62 16.14 18.34
CA VAL A 181 -11.03 16.87 17.13
C VAL A 181 -11.30 18.32 17.52
N VAL A 182 -10.72 19.26 16.77
CA VAL A 182 -10.98 20.69 16.92
C VAL A 182 -12.01 21.17 15.91
N GLN A 183 -12.60 22.34 16.14
CA GLN A 183 -13.42 23.02 15.13
C GLN A 183 -12.60 23.36 13.87
N THR A 184 -13.30 23.65 12.77
CA THR A 184 -12.63 23.96 11.50
C THR A 184 -11.85 25.27 11.62
N PRO A 185 -10.54 25.31 11.29
CA PRO A 185 -9.72 26.52 11.37
C PRO A 185 -10.28 27.74 10.64
N ALA A 186 -11.06 27.53 9.58
CA ALA A 186 -11.70 28.60 8.83
C ALA A 186 -12.60 29.51 9.68
N LEU A 187 -13.18 29.00 10.77
CA LEU A 187 -13.99 29.81 11.70
C LEU A 187 -13.16 30.86 12.43
N SER A 188 -11.92 30.54 12.80
CA SER A 188 -11.04 31.49 13.51
C SER A 188 -10.20 32.33 12.56
N ASN A 189 -9.74 31.73 11.47
CA ASN A 189 -8.76 32.36 10.57
C ASN A 189 -9.43 33.19 9.45
N GLY A 190 -10.72 32.95 9.16
CA GLY A 190 -11.46 33.65 8.12
C GLY A 190 -11.16 33.20 6.69
N PHE A 191 -10.42 32.10 6.51
CA PHE A 191 -10.09 31.50 5.21
C PHE A 191 -10.02 29.98 5.29
N ILE A 192 -10.23 29.31 4.15
CA ILE A 192 -10.10 27.87 4.01
C ILE A 192 -8.64 27.47 3.86
N THR A 193 -8.20 26.45 4.58
CA THR A 193 -6.91 25.80 4.41
C THR A 193 -7.10 24.38 3.87
N PHE A 194 -6.67 24.17 2.63
CA PHE A 194 -6.55 22.83 2.07
C PHE A 194 -5.24 22.19 2.54
N GLY A 195 -5.16 20.86 2.60
CA GLY A 195 -3.91 20.21 2.94
C GLY A 195 -3.74 18.79 2.43
N SER A 196 -2.49 18.32 2.43
CA SER A 196 -2.17 16.93 2.09
C SER A 196 -0.90 16.48 2.81
N PHE A 197 -1.01 15.38 3.55
CA PHE A 197 0.12 14.76 4.27
C PHE A 197 0.67 13.52 3.55
N ASN A 198 0.32 13.37 2.28
CA ASN A 198 0.79 12.27 1.44
C ASN A 198 2.30 12.36 1.16
N ASN A 199 2.90 11.22 0.84
CA ASN A 199 4.29 11.17 0.42
C ASN A 199 4.47 11.99 -0.88
N LEU A 200 5.56 12.77 -0.97
CA LEU A 200 5.86 13.65 -2.10
C LEU A 200 5.88 12.89 -3.44
N ALA A 201 6.25 11.61 -3.45
CA ALA A 201 6.21 10.76 -4.65
C ALA A 201 4.80 10.60 -5.23
N LYS A 202 3.74 10.84 -4.45
CA LYS A 202 2.33 10.81 -4.90
C LYS A 202 1.85 12.15 -5.45
N ILE A 203 2.55 13.25 -5.13
CA ILE A 203 2.20 14.60 -5.54
C ILE A 203 2.86 14.88 -6.89
N THR A 204 2.24 14.38 -7.95
CA THR A 204 2.74 14.52 -9.32
C THR A 204 2.47 15.93 -9.89
N PRO A 205 3.12 16.34 -10.99
CA PRO A 205 2.78 17.60 -11.67
C PRO A 205 1.31 17.72 -12.07
N ARG A 206 0.64 16.58 -12.33
CA ARG A 206 -0.79 16.54 -12.63
C ARG A 206 -1.63 16.91 -11.41
N VAL A 207 -1.28 16.37 -10.23
CA VAL A 207 -1.94 16.70 -8.96
C VAL A 207 -1.76 18.17 -8.61
N LEU A 208 -0.52 18.69 -8.71
CA LEU A 208 -0.23 20.10 -8.41
C LEU A 208 -1.04 21.06 -9.28
N ARG A 209 -1.21 20.76 -10.58
CA ARG A 209 -2.06 21.57 -11.47
C ARG A 209 -3.51 21.63 -11.02
N VAL A 210 -4.07 20.51 -10.56
CA VAL A 210 -5.46 20.45 -10.08
C VAL A 210 -5.60 21.20 -8.75
N TRP A 211 -4.67 21.01 -7.82
CA TRP A 211 -4.68 21.76 -6.56
C TRP A 211 -4.50 23.25 -6.79
N ALA A 212 -3.61 23.68 -7.68
CA ALA A 212 -3.45 25.09 -8.03
C ALA A 212 -4.75 25.69 -8.57
N LYS A 213 -5.50 24.98 -9.43
CA LYS A 213 -6.82 25.43 -9.91
C LYS A 213 -7.80 25.68 -8.76
N ILE A 214 -7.87 24.77 -7.77
CA ILE A 214 -8.74 24.93 -6.59
C ILE A 214 -8.34 26.20 -5.82
N LEU A 215 -7.04 26.38 -5.56
CA LEU A 215 -6.55 27.49 -4.74
C LEU A 215 -6.61 28.83 -5.47
N CYS A 216 -6.47 28.86 -6.80
CA CYS A 216 -6.66 30.06 -7.61
C CYS A 216 -8.14 30.46 -7.67
N ALA A 217 -9.08 29.51 -7.62
CA ALA A 217 -10.51 29.80 -7.56
C ALA A 217 -10.96 30.40 -6.22
N ILE A 218 -10.20 30.19 -5.14
CA ILE A 218 -10.44 30.79 -3.81
C ILE A 218 -9.18 31.59 -3.40
N PRO A 219 -9.04 32.87 -3.81
CA PRO A 219 -7.80 33.64 -3.65
C PRO A 219 -7.30 33.79 -2.21
N THR A 220 -8.17 33.68 -1.22
CA THR A 220 -7.83 33.76 0.21
C THR A 220 -7.40 32.42 0.82
N SER A 221 -7.60 31.31 0.11
CA SER A 221 -7.30 29.97 0.65
C SER A 221 -5.81 29.72 0.82
N ARG A 222 -5.45 28.79 1.70
CA ARG A 222 -4.07 28.34 1.92
C ARG A 222 -3.89 26.86 1.60
N LEU A 223 -2.64 26.45 1.42
CA LEU A 223 -2.22 25.06 1.31
C LEU A 223 -1.29 24.70 2.44
N VAL A 224 -1.51 23.56 3.11
CA VAL A 224 -0.50 22.94 3.98
C VAL A 224 -0.10 21.57 3.44
N VAL A 225 1.18 21.37 3.15
CA VAL A 225 1.71 20.09 2.66
C VAL A 225 2.75 19.58 3.64
N LYS A 226 2.55 18.36 4.16
CA LYS A 226 3.50 17.73 5.07
C LYS A 226 4.19 16.58 4.39
N CYS A 227 5.52 16.63 4.34
CA CYS A 227 6.32 15.52 3.85
C CYS A 227 7.73 15.53 4.41
N LYS A 228 8.31 14.35 4.63
CA LYS A 228 9.68 14.18 5.14
C LYS A 228 10.73 15.00 4.35
N PRO A 229 10.72 15.03 3.00
CA PRO A 229 11.73 15.77 2.22
C PRO A 229 11.74 17.29 2.45
N PHE A 230 10.69 17.89 3.05
CA PHE A 230 10.67 19.32 3.35
C PHE A 230 11.57 19.74 4.51
N CYS A 231 12.35 18.81 5.09
CA CYS A 231 13.51 19.16 5.91
C CYS A 231 14.69 19.70 5.09
N CYS A 232 14.64 19.61 3.75
CA CYS A 232 15.68 20.09 2.84
C CYS A 232 15.20 21.33 2.09
N ASP A 233 15.93 22.44 2.24
CA ASP A 233 15.52 23.74 1.67
C ASP A 233 15.45 23.73 0.14
N SER A 234 16.33 23.01 -0.54
CA SER A 234 16.28 22.92 -2.02
C SER A 234 15.01 22.23 -2.51
N VAL A 235 14.51 21.24 -1.77
CA VAL A 235 13.23 20.57 -2.08
C VAL A 235 12.06 21.51 -1.81
N ARG A 236 12.10 22.25 -0.70
CA ARG A 236 11.08 23.27 -0.38
C ARG A 236 10.99 24.32 -1.49
N GLN A 237 12.12 24.92 -1.86
CA GLN A 237 12.17 25.95 -2.90
C GLN A 237 11.68 25.43 -4.24
N ARG A 238 12.12 24.24 -4.66
CA ARG A 238 11.62 23.63 -5.91
C ARG A 238 10.11 23.44 -5.90
N PHE A 239 9.54 23.00 -4.77
CA PHE A 239 8.10 22.80 -4.64
C PHE A 239 7.33 24.13 -4.72
N LEU A 240 7.82 25.17 -4.02
CA LEU A 240 7.22 26.51 -4.05
C LEU A 240 7.30 27.14 -5.44
N SER A 241 8.47 27.11 -6.10
CA SER A 241 8.62 27.64 -7.46
C SER A 241 7.71 26.93 -8.46
N THR A 242 7.52 25.61 -8.32
CA THR A 242 6.57 24.87 -9.17
C THR A 242 5.12 25.35 -8.97
N LEU A 243 4.73 25.73 -7.75
CA LEU A 243 3.40 26.28 -7.47
C LEU A 243 3.25 27.72 -7.95
N GLU A 244 4.30 28.53 -7.85
CA GLU A 244 4.34 29.90 -8.39
C GLU A 244 4.17 29.90 -9.91
N GLU A 245 4.82 28.97 -10.62
CA GLU A 245 4.63 28.76 -12.06
C GLU A 245 3.19 28.38 -12.44
N LEU A 246 2.42 27.83 -11.48
CA LEU A 246 1.01 27.49 -11.63
C LEU A 246 0.07 28.62 -11.17
N GLY A 247 0.61 29.78 -10.80
CA GLY A 247 -0.15 30.95 -10.36
C GLY A 247 -0.50 30.97 -8.87
N LEU A 248 0.10 30.09 -8.05
CA LEU A 248 -0.11 30.07 -6.60
C LEU A 248 1.06 30.72 -5.88
N GLU A 249 0.79 31.85 -5.22
CA GLU A 249 1.77 32.58 -4.41
C GLU A 249 2.34 31.71 -3.28
N SER A 250 3.67 31.66 -3.16
CA SER A 250 4.37 30.85 -2.14
C SER A 250 3.98 31.21 -0.70
N LEU A 251 3.61 32.47 -0.43
CA LEU A 251 3.12 32.93 0.89
C LEU A 251 1.81 32.25 1.33
N ARG A 252 1.09 31.61 0.41
CA ARG A 252 -0.14 30.84 0.67
C ARG A 252 0.13 29.36 0.96
N VAL A 253 1.39 28.93 0.94
CA VAL A 253 1.79 27.52 1.03
C VAL A 253 2.70 27.28 2.23
N ASP A 254 2.20 26.48 3.18
CA ASP A 254 2.92 26.04 4.37
C ASP A 254 3.47 24.63 4.17
N LEU A 255 4.81 24.50 4.12
CA LEU A 255 5.49 23.21 3.97
C LEU A 255 6.01 22.71 5.31
N LEU A 256 5.49 21.56 5.77
CA LEU A 256 5.85 20.94 7.04
C LEU A 256 6.79 19.73 6.83
N PRO A 257 7.92 19.64 7.55
CA PRO A 257 8.78 18.46 7.52
C PRO A 257 8.14 17.29 8.29
N LEU A 258 8.89 16.19 8.41
CA LEU A 258 8.48 15.05 9.26
C LEU A 258 8.30 15.48 10.72
N ILE A 259 7.14 15.15 11.30
CA ILE A 259 6.89 15.24 12.73
C ILE A 259 7.12 13.85 13.33
N LEU A 260 8.02 13.76 14.32
CA LEU A 260 8.49 12.47 14.85
C LEU A 260 7.49 11.81 15.81
N LEU A 261 6.82 12.61 16.64
CA LEU A 261 5.86 12.12 17.63
C LEU A 261 4.50 11.91 16.97
N ASN A 262 3.87 10.75 17.21
CA ASN A 262 2.60 10.42 16.58
C ASN A 262 1.48 11.37 17.04
N HIS A 263 1.40 11.66 18.34
CA HIS A 263 0.52 12.72 18.86
C HIS A 263 0.60 14.02 18.05
N ASP A 264 1.81 14.59 17.89
CA ASP A 264 1.99 15.87 17.20
C ASP A 264 1.68 15.76 15.70
N HIS A 265 1.98 14.61 15.08
CA HIS A 265 1.62 14.32 13.69
C HIS A 265 0.10 14.33 13.50
N MET A 266 -0.65 13.71 14.42
CA MET A 266 -2.11 13.68 14.40
C MET A 266 -2.67 15.09 14.62
N GLN A 267 -2.11 15.84 15.57
CA GLN A 267 -2.56 17.20 15.83
C GLN A 267 -2.30 18.16 14.68
N ALA A 268 -1.33 17.90 13.81
CA ALA A 268 -1.12 18.72 12.61
C ALA A 268 -2.33 18.76 11.65
N TYR A 269 -3.26 17.79 11.71
CA TYR A 269 -4.51 17.85 10.94
C TYR A 269 -5.45 18.97 11.41
N SER A 270 -5.21 19.56 12.60
CA SER A 270 -5.87 20.79 13.04
C SER A 270 -5.48 22.02 12.21
N LEU A 271 -4.44 21.94 11.37
CA LEU A 271 -4.01 23.05 10.52
C LEU A 271 -4.79 23.18 9.21
N MET A 272 -5.65 22.20 8.89
CA MET A 272 -6.41 22.18 7.64
C MET A 272 -7.90 21.94 7.86
N ASP A 273 -8.70 22.51 6.95
CA ASP A 273 -10.14 22.35 6.90
C ASP A 273 -10.52 21.16 6.00
N ILE A 274 -9.86 21.02 4.85
CA ILE A 274 -10.16 20.01 3.82
C ILE A 274 -8.87 19.31 3.38
N SER A 275 -8.87 17.98 3.41
CA SER A 275 -7.78 17.17 2.83
C SER A 275 -7.99 16.97 1.34
N LEU A 276 -6.91 17.14 0.58
CA LEU A 276 -6.84 16.83 -0.83
C LEU A 276 -6.03 15.54 -1.00
N ASP A 277 -6.71 14.50 -1.48
CA ASP A 277 -6.05 13.24 -1.81
C ASP A 277 -5.22 13.37 -3.10
N THR A 278 -4.28 12.45 -3.28
CA THR A 278 -3.43 12.39 -4.47
C THR A 278 -3.96 11.37 -5.47
N PHE A 279 -3.65 11.55 -6.76
CA PHE A 279 -3.98 10.59 -7.82
C PHE A 279 -2.86 10.52 -8.87
N PRO A 280 -2.67 9.37 -9.54
CA PRO A 280 -3.43 8.13 -9.47
C PRO A 280 -3.04 7.21 -8.30
N TYR A 281 -2.30 7.72 -7.31
CA TYR A 281 -1.97 6.99 -6.11
C TYR A 281 -2.56 7.73 -4.90
N ALA A 282 -3.70 7.26 -4.43
CA ALA A 282 -4.41 7.77 -3.27
C ALA A 282 -3.66 7.55 -1.96
N GLY A 283 -4.04 8.34 -0.96
CA GLY A 283 -3.75 8.13 0.44
C GLY A 283 -4.38 6.85 0.95
N THR A 284 -3.89 6.41 2.10
CA THR A 284 -4.45 5.23 2.78
C THR A 284 -4.50 5.52 4.26
N THR A 285 -3.36 5.38 4.95
CA THR A 285 -3.24 5.78 6.36
C THR A 285 -3.50 7.26 6.55
N THR A 286 -2.95 8.11 5.68
CA THR A 286 -3.16 9.57 5.71
C THR A 286 -4.64 9.95 5.54
N THR A 287 -5.37 9.26 4.67
CA THR A 287 -6.82 9.45 4.51
C THR A 287 -7.57 9.00 5.77
N CYS A 288 -7.22 7.84 6.34
CA CYS A 288 -7.82 7.37 7.60
C CYS A 288 -7.55 8.34 8.76
N GLU A 289 -6.31 8.82 8.90
CA GLU A 289 -5.92 9.79 9.92
C GLU A 289 -6.64 11.13 9.74
N SER A 290 -6.74 11.61 8.50
CA SER A 290 -7.48 12.84 8.15
C SER A 290 -8.94 12.75 8.63
N LEU A 291 -9.66 11.70 8.21
CA LEU A 291 -11.05 11.46 8.62
C LEU A 291 -11.17 11.29 10.14
N TYR A 292 -10.25 10.57 10.77
CA TYR A 292 -10.23 10.36 12.22
C TYR A 292 -9.97 11.65 13.01
N MET A 293 -9.24 12.60 12.42
CA MET A 293 -9.01 13.94 12.98
C MET A 293 -10.09 14.96 12.59
N GLY A 294 -11.18 14.50 11.96
CA GLY A 294 -12.30 15.34 11.57
C GLY A 294 -12.05 16.18 10.31
N VAL A 295 -11.01 15.90 9.54
CA VAL A 295 -10.78 16.58 8.28
C VAL A 295 -11.45 15.76 7.16
N PRO A 296 -12.49 16.27 6.47
CA PRO A 296 -13.01 15.61 5.29
C PRO A 296 -11.96 15.57 4.18
N CYS A 297 -11.93 14.48 3.41
CA CYS A 297 -10.98 14.26 2.34
C CYS A 297 -11.72 14.17 1.01
N VAL A 298 -11.26 14.89 -0.01
CA VAL A 298 -11.73 14.75 -1.40
C VAL A 298 -10.79 13.79 -2.12
N THR A 299 -11.35 12.76 -2.77
CA THR A 299 -10.60 11.76 -3.54
C THR A 299 -11.15 11.62 -4.96
N MET A 300 -10.44 10.88 -5.81
CA MET A 300 -10.85 10.65 -7.19
C MET A 300 -10.86 9.15 -7.51
N ALA A 301 -11.91 8.68 -8.17
CA ALA A 301 -11.98 7.32 -8.69
C ALA A 301 -11.16 7.19 -9.98
N GLY A 302 -10.65 5.99 -10.22
CA GLY A 302 -9.93 5.67 -11.45
C GLY A 302 -9.87 4.18 -11.75
N SER A 303 -8.89 3.79 -12.56
CA SER A 303 -8.85 2.47 -13.19
C SER A 303 -7.92 1.46 -12.51
N VAL A 304 -7.23 1.84 -11.43
CA VAL A 304 -6.24 1.00 -10.74
C VAL A 304 -6.44 1.02 -9.24
N HIS A 305 -6.06 -0.07 -8.58
CA HIS A 305 -6.18 -0.24 -7.13
C HIS A 305 -5.65 0.96 -6.34
N ALA A 306 -4.42 1.38 -6.63
CA ALA A 306 -3.77 2.48 -5.91
C ALA A 306 -4.56 3.80 -5.98
N HIS A 307 -5.35 4.00 -7.02
CA HIS A 307 -6.20 5.17 -7.20
C HIS A 307 -7.49 5.05 -6.38
N ASN A 308 -8.05 3.83 -6.33
CA ASN A 308 -9.35 3.56 -5.73
C ASN A 308 -9.30 3.25 -4.22
N VAL A 309 -8.13 3.30 -3.57
CA VAL A 309 -8.07 3.12 -2.11
C VAL A 309 -8.89 4.20 -1.39
N GLY A 310 -8.76 5.47 -1.80
CA GLY A 310 -9.56 6.57 -1.26
C GLY A 310 -11.07 6.33 -1.44
N VAL A 311 -11.48 5.83 -2.62
CA VAL A 311 -12.87 5.46 -2.92
C VAL A 311 -13.41 4.45 -1.91
N SER A 312 -12.67 3.36 -1.68
CA SER A 312 -13.06 2.31 -0.74
C SER A 312 -13.19 2.87 0.69
N LEU A 313 -12.23 3.69 1.13
CA LEU A 313 -12.25 4.26 2.48
C LEU A 313 -13.43 5.22 2.70
N LEU A 314 -13.68 6.13 1.75
CA LEU A 314 -14.75 7.12 1.87
C LEU A 314 -16.14 6.46 1.81
N HIS A 315 -16.31 5.42 0.99
CA HIS A 315 -17.57 4.69 0.93
C HIS A 315 -17.94 4.08 2.29
N GLN A 316 -16.97 3.48 3.01
CA GLN A 316 -17.26 2.91 4.32
C GLN A 316 -17.68 3.94 5.35
N VAL A 317 -17.16 5.16 5.26
CA VAL A 317 -17.53 6.27 6.15
C VAL A 317 -18.79 6.99 5.64
N GLY A 318 -19.34 6.63 4.47
CA GLY A 318 -20.52 7.23 3.85
C GLY A 318 -20.28 8.64 3.27
N LEU A 319 -19.09 8.86 2.71
CA LEU A 319 -18.66 10.12 2.11
C LEU A 319 -18.57 10.01 0.59
N GLU A 320 -19.50 9.30 -0.04
CA GLU A 320 -19.52 9.08 -1.49
C GLU A 320 -19.60 10.38 -2.28
N SER A 321 -20.24 11.41 -1.71
CA SER A 321 -20.29 12.75 -2.30
C SER A 321 -18.92 13.43 -2.40
N LEU A 322 -17.89 12.91 -1.72
CA LEU A 322 -16.51 13.42 -1.78
C LEU A 322 -15.62 12.60 -2.74
N ILE A 323 -16.23 11.73 -3.55
CA ILE A 323 -15.55 10.88 -4.53
C ILE A 323 -15.84 11.41 -5.94
N ALA A 324 -14.87 12.12 -6.51
CA ALA A 324 -14.96 12.63 -7.88
C ALA A 324 -14.67 11.55 -8.93
N GLN A 325 -15.27 11.65 -10.12
CA GLN A 325 -14.99 10.74 -11.25
C GLN A 325 -13.90 11.25 -12.19
N ASN A 326 -13.56 12.55 -12.11
CA ASN A 326 -12.57 13.21 -12.96
C ASN A 326 -12.03 14.48 -12.28
N GLU A 327 -11.08 15.15 -12.92
CA GLU A 327 -10.42 16.33 -12.35
C GLU A 327 -11.37 17.52 -12.16
N ASP A 328 -12.33 17.73 -13.06
CA ASP A 328 -13.26 18.85 -12.97
C ASP A 328 -14.25 18.64 -11.81
N GLU A 329 -14.76 17.41 -11.67
CA GLU A 329 -15.53 17.01 -10.49
C GLU A 329 -14.72 17.17 -9.20
N TYR A 330 -13.45 16.73 -9.19
CA TYR A 330 -12.58 16.84 -8.02
C TYR A 330 -12.42 18.31 -7.57
N ILE A 331 -12.25 19.21 -8.53
CA ILE A 331 -12.20 20.66 -8.27
C ILE A 331 -13.54 21.13 -7.71
N SER A 332 -14.65 20.84 -8.39
CA SER A 332 -15.99 21.28 -7.96
C SER A 332 -16.34 20.80 -6.55
N THR A 333 -16.08 19.53 -6.22
CA THR A 333 -16.31 18.96 -4.90
C THR A 333 -15.50 19.68 -3.82
N ALA A 334 -14.24 20.03 -4.10
CA ALA A 334 -13.42 20.78 -3.16
C ALA A 334 -13.93 22.22 -2.96
N LEU A 335 -14.40 22.87 -4.02
CA LEU A 335 -14.97 24.22 -3.96
C LEU A 335 -16.32 24.24 -3.23
N ASP A 336 -17.19 23.28 -3.51
CA ASP A 336 -18.50 23.15 -2.85
C ASP A 336 -18.32 22.96 -1.34
N LEU A 337 -17.42 22.06 -0.95
CA LEU A 337 -17.10 21.82 0.46
C LEU A 337 -16.49 23.05 1.15
N ALA A 338 -15.73 23.87 0.42
CA ALA A 338 -15.14 25.10 0.92
C ALA A 338 -16.13 26.28 0.98
N SER A 339 -17.26 26.21 0.28
CA SER A 339 -18.23 27.30 0.16
C SER A 339 -19.14 27.46 1.39
N ASP A 340 -19.34 26.39 2.16
CA ASP A 340 -20.18 26.38 3.36
C ASP A 340 -19.39 25.94 4.60
N ILE A 341 -18.78 26.92 5.26
CA ILE A 341 -17.99 26.72 6.48
C ILE A 341 -18.82 26.10 7.62
N SER A 342 -20.13 26.41 7.71
CA SER A 342 -20.98 25.85 8.76
C SER A 342 -21.17 24.36 8.55
N SER A 343 -21.53 23.96 7.33
CA SER A 343 -21.68 22.54 6.98
C SER A 343 -20.35 21.79 7.12
N LEU A 344 -19.24 22.40 6.73
CA LEU A 344 -17.89 21.85 6.90
C LEU A 344 -17.56 21.61 8.39
N SER A 345 -17.88 22.56 9.26
CA SER A 345 -17.68 22.44 10.72
C SER A 345 -18.57 21.34 11.32
N SER A 346 -19.83 21.24 10.90
CA SER A 346 -20.74 20.16 11.31
C SER A 346 -20.23 18.78 10.84
N LEU A 347 -19.75 18.68 9.60
CA LEU A 347 -19.15 17.45 9.09
C LEU A 347 -17.94 17.05 9.95
N ARG A 348 -16.98 17.97 10.12
CA ARG A 348 -15.75 17.78 10.91
C ARG A 348 -16.01 17.22 12.30
N THR A 349 -16.98 17.81 13.02
CA THR A 349 -17.31 17.39 14.38
C THR A 349 -17.96 16.00 14.46
N SER A 350 -18.63 15.55 13.40
CA SER A 350 -19.27 14.22 13.32
C SER A 350 -18.35 13.11 12.81
N LEU A 351 -17.30 13.44 12.06
CA LEU A 351 -16.53 12.49 11.25
C LEU A 351 -15.85 11.38 12.06
N ARG A 352 -15.26 11.70 13.22
CA ARG A 352 -14.58 10.69 14.06
C ARG A 352 -15.55 9.60 14.51
N GLU A 353 -16.70 10.00 15.07
CA GLU A 353 -17.74 9.06 15.51
C GLU A 353 -18.31 8.26 14.35
N ARG A 354 -18.54 8.92 13.22
CA ARG A 354 -19.01 8.26 11.98
C ARG A 354 -18.04 7.17 11.52
N MET A 355 -16.74 7.48 11.52
CA MET A 355 -15.69 6.54 11.15
C MET A 355 -15.60 5.38 12.14
N LEU A 356 -15.63 5.64 13.46
CA LEU A 356 -15.58 4.61 14.50
C LEU A 356 -16.75 3.61 14.44
N ARG A 357 -17.94 4.06 14.00
CA ARG A 357 -19.13 3.22 13.84
C ARG A 357 -19.21 2.52 12.48
N SER A 358 -18.31 2.85 11.55
CA SER A 358 -18.29 2.24 10.23
C SER A 358 -17.59 0.88 10.21
N GLN A 359 -17.79 0.13 9.13
CA GLN A 359 -17.07 -1.12 8.89
C GLN A 359 -15.54 -0.94 8.83
N LEU A 360 -15.04 0.28 8.53
CA LEU A 360 -13.61 0.56 8.46
C LEU A 360 -12.91 0.38 9.82
N CYS A 361 -13.62 0.55 10.94
CA CYS A 361 -13.08 0.38 12.29
C CYS A 361 -13.70 -0.82 13.04
N ASP A 362 -14.50 -1.64 12.38
CA ASP A 362 -15.16 -2.82 12.96
C ASP A 362 -14.27 -4.06 12.83
N GLY A 363 -13.28 -4.16 13.72
CA GLY A 363 -12.29 -5.23 13.67
C GLY A 363 -12.87 -6.64 13.85
N ALA A 364 -13.93 -6.80 14.65
CA ALA A 364 -14.55 -8.11 14.87
C ALA A 364 -15.23 -8.63 13.60
N ASN A 365 -16.08 -7.81 12.97
CA ASN A 365 -16.77 -8.20 11.74
C ASN A 365 -15.80 -8.32 10.56
N PHE A 366 -14.79 -7.44 10.47
CA PHE A 366 -13.74 -7.54 9.46
C PHE A 366 -13.02 -8.89 9.52
N VAL A 367 -12.59 -9.31 10.72
CA VAL A 367 -11.83 -10.55 10.87
C VAL A 367 -12.70 -11.78 10.64
N GLN A 368 -13.99 -11.77 11.00
CA GLN A 368 -14.90 -12.85 10.60
C GLN A 368 -15.01 -12.99 9.08
N GLY A 369 -15.09 -11.86 8.36
CA GLY A 369 -15.06 -11.84 6.89
C GLY A 369 -13.75 -12.41 6.31
N LEU A 370 -12.62 -12.03 6.91
CA LEU A 370 -11.29 -12.53 6.54
C LEU A 370 -11.14 -14.04 6.79
N GLU A 371 -11.56 -14.52 7.96
CA GLU A 371 -11.56 -15.94 8.35
C GLU A 371 -12.41 -16.81 7.43
N SER A 372 -13.55 -16.29 6.99
CA SER A 372 -14.42 -16.93 5.99
C SER A 372 -13.70 -17.08 4.64
N LYS A 373 -12.93 -16.06 4.22
CA LYS A 373 -12.08 -16.19 3.02
C LYS A 373 -10.95 -17.18 3.24
N TYR A 374 -10.24 -17.14 4.37
CA TYR A 374 -9.21 -18.15 4.68
C TYR A 374 -9.75 -19.58 4.62
N ARG A 375 -10.93 -19.83 5.21
CA ARG A 375 -11.59 -21.14 5.13
C ARG A 375 -11.89 -21.53 3.68
N SER A 376 -12.38 -20.60 2.88
CA SER A 376 -12.69 -20.83 1.46
C SER A 376 -11.43 -21.17 0.66
N LEU A 377 -10.33 -20.44 0.87
CA LEU A 377 -9.04 -20.70 0.21
C LEU A 377 -8.46 -22.05 0.63
N TRP A 378 -8.59 -22.40 1.91
CA TRP A 378 -8.15 -23.70 2.42
C TRP A 378 -8.95 -24.87 1.84
N ARG A 379 -10.27 -24.73 1.71
CA ARG A 379 -11.13 -25.73 1.06
C ARG A 379 -10.73 -25.94 -0.40
N ARG A 380 -10.39 -24.86 -1.13
CA ARG A 380 -9.85 -24.95 -2.50
C ARG A 380 -8.54 -25.74 -2.54
N TYR A 381 -7.61 -25.47 -1.62
CA TYR A 381 -6.36 -26.25 -1.49
C TYR A 381 -6.62 -27.73 -1.25
N CYS A 382 -7.52 -28.07 -0.32
CA CYS A 382 -7.87 -29.47 -0.04
C CYS A 382 -8.44 -30.16 -1.28
N GLY A 383 -9.26 -29.44 -2.07
CA GLY A 383 -9.80 -29.89 -3.36
C GLY A 383 -8.80 -29.86 -4.54
N GLY A 384 -7.55 -29.44 -4.34
CA GLY A 384 -6.53 -29.37 -5.38
C GLY A 384 -6.58 -28.14 -6.28
N ASP A 385 -7.42 -27.15 -5.99
CA ASP A 385 -7.50 -25.89 -6.72
C ASP A 385 -6.61 -24.81 -6.09
N ILE A 386 -5.38 -24.68 -6.62
CA ILE A 386 -4.45 -23.63 -6.24
C ILE A 386 -3.94 -22.89 -7.48
N PRO A 387 -4.12 -21.56 -7.58
CA PRO A 387 -3.70 -20.77 -8.74
C PRO A 387 -2.24 -21.00 -9.15
N SER A 388 -1.30 -20.95 -8.21
CA SER A 388 0.12 -21.13 -8.55
C SER A 388 0.46 -22.55 -9.00
N LEU A 389 -0.18 -23.60 -8.47
CA LEU A 389 0.04 -24.98 -8.95
C LEU A 389 -0.54 -25.17 -10.36
N ARG A 390 -1.72 -24.59 -10.64
CA ARG A 390 -2.30 -24.63 -11.99
C ARG A 390 -1.36 -23.98 -13.00
N ARG A 391 -0.80 -22.82 -12.67
CA ARG A 391 0.23 -22.15 -13.50
C ARG A 391 1.48 -22.99 -13.66
N TYR A 392 2.06 -23.46 -12.55
CA TYR A 392 3.26 -24.30 -12.56
C TYR A 392 3.08 -25.56 -13.40
N ASN A 393 1.94 -26.25 -13.28
CA ASN A 393 1.66 -27.45 -14.06
C ASN A 393 1.46 -27.14 -15.54
N ALA A 394 0.77 -26.04 -15.89
CA ALA A 394 0.57 -25.63 -17.28
C ALA A 394 1.89 -25.28 -18.00
N GLU A 395 2.84 -24.67 -17.29
CA GLU A 395 4.17 -24.32 -17.82
C GLU A 395 5.11 -25.54 -17.94
N ASN A 396 4.84 -26.63 -17.21
CA ASN A 396 5.69 -27.84 -17.17
C ASN A 396 5.04 -29.07 -17.82
N ILE A 397 3.98 -28.91 -18.63
CA ILE A 397 3.49 -30.01 -19.49
C ILE A 397 4.52 -30.23 -20.61
N PRO A 398 5.10 -31.43 -20.75
CA PRO A 398 5.96 -31.74 -21.89
C PRO A 398 5.13 -31.66 -23.19
N GLU A 399 5.62 -30.96 -24.21
CA GLU A 399 5.13 -31.11 -25.59
C GLU A 399 5.34 -32.56 -26.06
N ARG A 400 4.43 -33.47 -25.71
CA ARG A 400 4.31 -34.78 -26.35
C ARG A 400 2.85 -35.21 -26.36
N LEU A 401 2.18 -34.91 -27.47
CA LEU A 401 1.41 -35.86 -28.30
C LEU A 401 0.68 -35.08 -29.41
N THR A 402 1.45 -34.55 -30.37
CA THR A 402 0.94 -34.23 -31.71
C THR A 402 1.95 -34.73 -32.74
N THR A 403 1.98 -36.05 -32.91
CA THR A 403 2.53 -36.72 -34.11
C THR A 403 1.48 -37.75 -34.49
N ASP A 404 0.55 -37.40 -35.37
CA ASP A 404 0.66 -37.48 -36.83
C ASP A 404 -0.14 -38.71 -37.31
N SER A 405 -1.36 -38.43 -37.79
CA SER A 405 -2.13 -39.33 -38.63
C SER A 405 -2.80 -38.50 -39.71
N GLY A 406 -1.98 -37.83 -40.53
CA GLY A 406 -2.42 -37.13 -41.72
C GLY A 406 -2.09 -37.93 -42.98
N ALA A 407 -3.08 -38.65 -43.50
CA ALA A 407 -3.02 -39.27 -44.81
C ALA A 407 -2.70 -38.25 -45.90
N SER A 408 -1.84 -38.64 -46.85
CA SER A 408 -1.39 -37.84 -47.98
C SER A 408 -2.48 -37.69 -49.04
N VAL A 409 -2.73 -36.44 -49.46
CA VAL A 409 -3.37 -36.11 -50.74
C VAL A 409 -2.51 -35.06 -51.45
N ARG A 410 -2.37 -35.27 -52.75
CA ARG A 410 -1.41 -34.71 -53.71
C ARG A 410 -1.70 -33.28 -54.18
N ASP A 411 -0.61 -32.62 -54.55
CA ASP A 411 -0.32 -31.71 -55.69
C ASP A 411 -1.26 -30.54 -56.05
N ILE A 412 -0.67 -29.35 -56.28
CA ILE A 412 -0.44 -28.72 -57.61
C ILE A 412 0.13 -27.27 -57.45
N HIS A 413 1.19 -26.98 -58.23
CA HIS A 413 1.75 -25.71 -58.79
C HIS A 413 1.30 -24.32 -58.27
N ASN A 414 2.14 -23.27 -58.20
CA ASN A 414 2.94 -22.71 -59.30
C ASN A 414 3.93 -21.62 -58.83
N ASP A 415 4.97 -21.40 -59.65
CA ASP A 415 6.04 -20.40 -59.55
C ASP A 415 5.60 -18.92 -59.51
N THR A 416 6.40 -18.04 -58.90
CA THR A 416 7.12 -16.96 -59.62
C THR A 416 8.04 -16.09 -58.73
N ASN A 417 9.22 -15.82 -59.29
CA ASN A 417 10.32 -14.96 -58.84
C ASN A 417 9.94 -13.51 -58.49
N VAL A 418 10.61 -12.92 -57.48
CA VAL A 418 10.99 -11.49 -57.48
C VAL A 418 12.38 -11.28 -56.85
N LYS A 419 13.15 -10.41 -57.52
CA LYS A 419 14.55 -10.01 -57.38
C LYS A 419 14.89 -9.21 -56.11
N GLU A 420 16.16 -9.32 -55.73
CA GLU A 420 16.88 -8.45 -54.80
C GLU A 420 17.01 -7.00 -55.30
N VAL A 421 16.85 -6.05 -54.38
CA VAL A 421 17.42 -4.69 -54.45
C VAL A 421 17.89 -4.28 -53.05
N SER A 422 19.14 -3.86 -52.95
CA SER A 422 19.86 -3.40 -51.75
C SER A 422 19.33 -2.07 -51.21
N PRO A 423 19.38 -1.80 -49.88
CA PRO A 423 19.18 -0.45 -49.36
C PRO A 423 20.49 0.22 -48.95
N SER A 424 20.56 1.52 -49.25
CA SER A 424 21.57 2.48 -48.85
C SER A 424 21.17 3.23 -47.55
N ASN A 425 22.18 3.36 -46.68
CA ASN A 425 22.53 4.45 -45.75
C ASN A 425 21.52 5.18 -44.83
N SER A 426 22.11 5.46 -43.65
CA SER A 426 21.84 6.52 -42.65
C SER A 426 20.79 6.18 -41.58
N SER A 427 20.97 6.46 -40.29
CA SER A 427 22.09 7.05 -39.54
C SER A 427 21.83 6.91 -38.04
N VAL A 428 22.89 6.51 -37.33
CA VAL A 428 23.33 6.96 -36.00
C VAL A 428 22.40 6.76 -34.80
N ALA A 429 22.69 5.67 -34.08
CA ALA A 429 22.44 5.53 -32.65
C ALA A 429 23.63 6.12 -31.87
N ASN A 430 23.36 6.95 -30.87
CA ASN A 430 24.33 7.35 -29.86
C ASN A 430 24.02 6.62 -28.55
N GLY A 431 24.92 5.72 -28.18
CA GLY A 431 24.98 5.13 -26.84
C GLY A 431 25.70 6.05 -25.85
N VAL A 432 25.44 5.83 -24.56
CA VAL A 432 26.38 6.18 -23.49
C VAL A 432 26.42 5.02 -22.52
N ASN A 433 27.55 4.34 -22.51
CA ASN A 433 28.04 3.50 -21.42
C ASN A 433 28.46 4.39 -20.24
N SER A 434 28.15 3.97 -19.02
CA SER A 434 29.02 4.26 -17.87
C SER A 434 28.88 3.16 -16.80
N ALA A 435 29.98 2.42 -16.64
CA ALA A 435 30.23 1.46 -15.58
C ALA A 435 30.76 2.20 -14.31
N PRO A 436 30.93 1.51 -13.16
CA PRO A 436 30.79 2.09 -11.83
C PRO A 436 32.08 2.74 -11.29
N ILE A 437 31.90 3.72 -10.39
CA ILE A 437 32.99 4.40 -9.65
C ILE A 437 33.16 3.75 -8.26
N PRO A 438 34.39 3.62 -7.73
CA PRO A 438 34.68 2.85 -6.51
C PRO A 438 34.37 3.61 -5.22
N VAL A 439 34.07 2.82 -4.19
CA VAL A 439 33.90 3.20 -2.78
C VAL A 439 35.26 3.60 -2.18
N SER A 440 35.36 4.81 -1.64
CA SER A 440 36.45 5.22 -0.75
C SER A 440 35.94 5.47 0.66
N ILE A 441 36.62 4.81 1.59
CA ILE A 441 36.45 4.78 3.04
C ILE A 441 36.74 6.16 3.65
N PHE A 442 35.88 6.63 4.57
CA PHE A 442 36.23 7.66 5.55
C PHE A 442 35.86 7.20 6.97
N PRO A 443 36.66 7.60 7.98
CA PRO A 443 36.67 6.96 9.28
C PRO A 443 35.53 7.46 10.19
N THR A 444 35.08 6.52 11.02
CA THR A 444 34.26 6.70 12.21
C THR A 444 34.89 7.68 13.20
N SER A 445 34.10 8.65 13.67
CA SER A 445 34.37 9.32 14.94
C SER A 445 33.10 9.31 15.79
N GLU A 446 33.24 8.70 16.97
CA GLU A 446 32.27 8.68 18.05
C GLU A 446 32.09 10.10 18.61
N ARG A 447 30.85 10.51 18.89
CA ARG A 447 30.59 11.63 19.81
C ARG A 447 30.03 11.07 21.10
N ASN A 448 30.84 11.18 22.14
CA ASN A 448 30.39 11.14 23.52
C ASN A 448 29.85 12.50 23.95
N LEU A 449 28.90 12.42 24.88
CA LEU A 449 28.23 13.48 25.60
C LEU A 449 29.21 14.44 26.26
N ASN A 450 29.19 15.71 25.85
CA ASN A 450 29.20 16.89 26.72
C ASN A 450 29.26 18.13 25.82
N GLY A 451 28.23 18.98 25.95
CA GLY A 451 28.15 20.23 25.21
C GLY A 451 29.20 21.22 25.69
N GLU A 452 29.87 21.87 24.74
CA GLU A 452 30.23 23.29 24.78
C GLU A 452 30.75 23.71 23.39
N TYR A 453 30.26 24.85 22.92
CA TYR A 453 30.68 25.52 21.68
C TYR A 453 31.82 26.51 22.00
N ARG A 454 32.90 26.50 21.21
CA ARG A 454 33.71 27.70 20.93
C ARG A 454 34.19 27.74 19.47
N PRO A 455 34.27 28.93 18.86
CA PRO A 455 34.51 29.10 17.43
C PRO A 455 36.00 29.27 17.11
N VAL A 456 36.43 28.89 15.90
CA VAL A 456 37.69 29.40 15.33
C VAL A 456 37.49 29.77 13.86
N LYS A 457 37.84 31.03 13.58
CA LYS A 457 38.03 31.63 12.25
C LYS A 457 39.21 30.97 11.54
N GLN A 458 39.04 30.54 10.30
CA GLN A 458 39.46 31.24 9.06
C GLN A 458 39.02 30.40 7.87
#